data_AF-A0AAP4VH89-F1
#
_entry.id   AF-A0AAP4VH89-F1
#
_cell.length_a   1.000
_cell.length_b   1.000
_cell.length_c   1.000
_cell.angle_alpha   90.00
_cell.angle_beta   90.00
_cell.angle_gamma   90.00
#
_symmetry.space_group_name_H-M   'P 1'
#
loop_
_entity.id
_entity.type
_entity.pdbx_description
1 polymer ?
#
loop_
_entity_poly.entity_id
_entity_poly.type
_entity_poly.pdbx_seq_one_letter_code
_entity_poly.pdbx_strand_id
1 'polypeptide(L)'
;MINATPKRRPPAPTGALSRPMPNHTALIDATIDRIDTNLIRVASDIKKVPLYRLTMQGACYFIAADDIDAEAFKQIDRLKPGMAVRACVFDDRGRRSIAWIKGNDVAIAPYNVVRQKSSNVSLLIWASCIFMLSLLIDGAAFKSGWAFVGAVTLVVGIISLLGTLLAIAGLSELVFRPQRREAQEKWQYEPASFTAERSNG
;
A
#
# COMPACT_ATOMS: atom_id res chain seq x y z
N MET A 1 -36.36 13.71 57.95
CA MET A 1 -35.75 14.69 57.03
C MET A 1 -34.67 13.98 56.24
N ILE A 2 -34.83 14.00 54.92
CA ILE A 2 -34.04 13.24 53.93
C ILE A 2 -32.89 14.14 53.48
N ASN A 3 -31.64 13.68 53.56
CA ASN A 3 -30.52 14.31 52.86
C ASN A 3 -29.83 13.26 51.99
N ALA A 4 -30.18 13.27 50.70
CA ALA A 4 -29.55 12.47 49.67
C ALA A 4 -28.24 13.15 49.22
N THR A 5 -27.13 12.45 49.37
CA THR A 5 -25.81 12.84 48.85
C THR A 5 -25.79 12.70 47.32
N PRO A 6 -25.25 13.66 46.56
CA PRO A 6 -25.19 13.55 45.11
C PRO A 6 -24.13 12.53 44.70
N LYS A 7 -24.59 11.45 44.06
CA LYS A 7 -23.78 10.41 43.43
C LYS A 7 -22.99 11.04 42.26
N ARG A 8 -21.69 11.29 42.45
CA ARG A 8 -20.79 11.77 41.39
C ARG A 8 -20.88 10.81 40.19
N ARG A 9 -21.28 11.33 39.02
CA ARG A 9 -21.16 10.59 37.75
C ARG A 9 -19.68 10.39 37.44
N PRO A 10 -19.27 9.20 36.97
CA PRO A 10 -17.96 9.05 36.37
C PRO A 10 -17.87 9.93 35.10
N PRO A 11 -16.69 10.50 34.79
CA PRO A 11 -16.50 11.21 33.53
C PRO A 11 -16.78 10.28 32.36
N ALA A 12 -17.46 10.81 31.33
CA ALA A 12 -17.74 10.11 30.09
C ALA A 12 -16.44 9.54 29.51
N PRO A 13 -16.45 8.32 28.93
CA PRO A 13 -15.27 7.78 28.29
C PRO A 13 -14.92 8.69 27.12
N THR A 14 -13.83 9.44 27.29
CA THR A 14 -13.17 10.16 26.20
C THR A 14 -12.92 9.16 25.10
N GLY A 15 -13.43 9.47 23.89
CA GLY A 15 -13.31 8.64 22.71
C GLY A 15 -11.94 7.98 22.67
N ALA A 16 -11.93 6.67 22.92
CA ALA A 16 -10.75 5.86 22.77
C ALA A 16 -10.40 5.94 21.28
N LEU A 17 -9.48 6.85 20.95
CA LEU A 17 -8.58 6.68 19.82
C LEU A 17 -7.93 5.32 20.07
N SER A 18 -8.53 4.28 19.49
CA SER A 18 -7.98 2.95 19.41
C SER A 18 -6.56 3.12 18.92
N ARG A 19 -5.58 3.01 19.84
CA ARG A 19 -4.17 3.07 19.46
C ARG A 19 -4.02 2.02 18.37
N PRO A 20 -3.63 2.39 17.14
CA PRO A 20 -3.41 1.40 16.10
C PRO A 20 -2.40 0.41 16.68
N MET A 21 -2.84 -0.85 16.81
CA MET A 21 -1.96 -1.90 17.27
C MET A 21 -0.81 -2.01 16.27
N PRO A 22 0.45 -2.14 16.73
CA PRO A 22 1.57 -2.29 15.81
C PRO A 22 1.26 -3.48 14.88
N ASN A 23 1.29 -3.20 13.58
CA ASN A 23 0.98 -4.12 12.47
C ASN A 23 -0.49 -4.34 12.08
N HIS A 24 -1.45 -3.63 12.65
CA HIS A 24 -2.83 -3.68 12.18
C HIS A 24 -3.30 -2.36 11.56
N THR A 25 -4.16 -2.50 10.57
CA THR A 25 -4.88 -1.38 9.98
C THR A 25 -6.09 -1.01 10.84
N ALA A 26 -6.46 0.27 10.88
CA ALA A 26 -7.66 0.79 11.52
C ALA A 26 -8.45 1.64 10.52
N LEU A 27 -9.78 1.57 10.60
CA LEU A 27 -10.65 2.48 9.85
C LEU A 27 -11.00 3.67 10.73
N ILE A 28 -10.88 4.86 10.18
CA ILE A 28 -11.27 6.10 10.84
C ILE A 28 -12.18 6.90 9.93
N ASP A 29 -13.23 7.48 10.50
CA ASP A 29 -14.05 8.50 9.86
C ASP A 29 -13.63 9.86 10.39
N ALA A 30 -13.20 10.75 9.51
CA ALA A 30 -12.65 12.03 9.90
C ALA A 30 -12.92 13.12 8.88
N THR A 31 -12.89 14.36 9.34
CA THR A 31 -12.79 15.53 8.47
C THR A 31 -11.32 15.89 8.30
N ILE A 32 -10.93 16.24 7.08
CA ILE A 32 -9.57 16.73 6.81
C ILE A 32 -9.47 18.15 7.35
N ASP A 33 -8.63 18.37 8.36
CA ASP A 33 -8.43 19.69 8.96
C ASP A 33 -7.42 20.52 8.14
N ARG A 34 -6.35 19.86 7.68
CA ARG A 34 -5.24 20.50 6.97
C ARG A 34 -4.53 19.50 6.06
N ILE A 35 -4.03 20.00 4.93
CA ILE A 35 -3.19 19.23 4.00
C ILE A 35 -1.90 20.01 3.80
N ASP A 36 -0.77 19.37 4.07
CA ASP A 36 0.56 19.88 3.75
C ASP A 36 1.22 19.00 2.69
N THR A 37 1.74 19.62 1.63
CA THR A 37 2.42 18.94 0.52
C THR A 37 3.93 19.23 0.55
N ASN A 38 4.73 18.47 -0.20
CA ASN A 38 6.17 18.71 -0.37
C ASN A 38 7.00 18.65 0.93
N LEU A 39 6.64 17.78 1.87
CA LEU A 39 7.29 17.72 3.19
C LEU A 39 8.72 17.19 3.19
N ILE A 40 9.20 16.68 2.06
CA ILE A 40 10.58 16.24 1.91
C ILE A 40 11.12 16.75 0.57
N ARG A 41 12.00 17.76 0.63
CA ARG A 41 12.99 18.03 -0.43
C ARG A 41 14.33 17.45 0.05
N VAL A 42 14.54 16.13 -0.06
CA VAL A 42 15.91 15.62 0.12
C VAL A 42 16.70 16.06 -1.11
N ALA A 43 17.78 16.81 -0.89
CA ALA A 43 18.83 17.03 -1.87
C ALA A 43 19.68 15.76 -2.02
N SER A 44 19.07 14.67 -2.48
CA SER A 44 19.78 13.50 -2.96
C SER A 44 19.17 13.11 -4.30
N ASP A 45 20.01 12.95 -5.31
CA ASP A 45 19.75 12.82 -6.74
C ASP A 45 18.81 11.71 -7.22
N ILE A 46 17.96 11.12 -6.38
CA ILE A 46 17.22 9.90 -6.72
C ILE A 46 15.78 10.02 -6.24
N LYS A 47 14.90 10.44 -7.17
CA LYS A 47 13.43 10.48 -7.10
C LYS A 47 12.81 11.26 -5.92
N LYS A 48 12.16 12.39 -6.24
CA LYS A 48 11.16 13.02 -5.37
C LYS A 48 10.00 12.03 -5.16
N VAL A 49 9.92 11.39 -3.99
CA VAL A 49 8.71 10.66 -3.58
C VAL A 49 7.73 11.70 -3.04
N PRO A 50 6.60 11.95 -3.70
CA PRO A 50 5.63 12.91 -3.20
C PRO A 50 5.03 12.37 -1.90
N LEU A 51 5.25 13.12 -0.81
CA LEU A 51 4.74 12.83 0.53
C LEU A 51 3.76 13.93 0.93
N TYR A 52 2.54 13.53 1.25
CA TYR A 52 1.47 14.39 1.75
C TYR A 52 1.26 14.12 3.24
N ARG A 53 1.02 15.18 4.02
CA ARG A 53 0.57 15.07 5.41
C ARG A 53 -0.84 15.61 5.51
N LEU A 54 -1.73 14.77 6.02
CA LEU A 54 -3.09 15.14 6.34
C LEU A 54 -3.19 15.25 7.86
N THR A 55 -3.79 16.34 8.33
CA THR A 55 -4.21 16.47 9.73
C THR A 55 -5.68 16.14 9.80
N MET A 56 -6.03 15.18 10.66
CA MET A 56 -7.39 14.70 10.90
C MET A 56 -7.53 14.41 12.39
N GLN A 57 -8.61 14.88 13.03
CA GLN A 57 -8.86 14.64 14.47
C GLN A 57 -7.68 15.05 15.37
N GLY A 58 -6.98 16.13 15.02
CA GLY A 58 -5.81 16.62 15.78
C GLY A 58 -4.55 15.74 15.66
N ALA A 59 -4.54 14.78 14.74
CA ALA A 59 -3.41 13.88 14.48
C ALA A 59 -2.86 14.04 13.05
N CYS A 60 -1.54 13.87 12.89
CA CYS A 60 -0.90 13.86 11.57
C CYS A 60 -0.82 12.45 11.00
N TYR A 61 -1.27 12.31 9.77
CA TYR A 61 -1.22 11.11 8.95
C TYR A 61 -0.48 11.38 7.66
N PHE A 62 0.21 10.38 7.13
CA PHE A 62 1.06 10.53 5.96
C PHE A 62 0.61 9.64 4.81
N ILE A 63 0.67 10.19 3.59
CA ILE A 63 0.41 9.47 2.35
C ILE A 63 1.67 9.57 1.48
N ALA A 64 2.29 8.44 1.17
CA ALA A 64 3.34 8.35 0.17
C ALA A 64 2.80 7.69 -1.10
N ALA A 65 3.36 8.05 -2.27
CA ALA A 65 3.00 7.41 -3.54
C ALA A 65 3.18 5.89 -3.52
N ASP A 66 4.16 5.38 -2.79
CA ASP A 66 4.44 3.95 -2.72
C ASP A 66 3.42 3.17 -1.87
N ASP A 67 2.62 3.85 -1.03
CA ASP A 67 1.65 3.21 -0.14
C ASP A 67 0.27 3.01 -0.78
N ILE A 68 0.06 3.58 -1.97
CA ILE A 68 -1.23 3.71 -2.65
C ILE A 68 -1.07 3.31 -4.12
N ASP A 69 -2.15 2.92 -4.81
CA ASP A 69 -2.10 2.66 -6.25
C ASP A 69 -1.71 3.94 -7.02
N ALA A 70 -0.81 3.81 -8.00
CA ALA A 70 -0.26 4.96 -8.73
C ALA A 70 -1.32 5.76 -9.52
N GLU A 71 -2.36 5.09 -10.03
CA GLU A 71 -3.47 5.77 -10.72
C GLU A 71 -4.40 6.46 -9.71
N ALA A 72 -4.65 5.80 -8.57
CA ALA A 72 -5.41 6.40 -7.48
C ALA A 72 -4.71 7.64 -6.88
N PHE A 73 -3.37 7.62 -6.81
CA PHE A 73 -2.58 8.72 -6.31
C PHE A 73 -2.73 10.00 -7.15
N LYS A 74 -3.05 9.92 -8.45
CA LYS A 74 -3.35 11.10 -9.29
C LYS A 74 -4.54 11.90 -8.79
N GLN A 75 -5.42 11.30 -7.98
CA GLN A 75 -6.58 11.96 -7.42
C GLN A 75 -6.29 12.66 -6.09
N ILE A 76 -5.07 12.55 -5.55
CA ILE A 76 -4.71 13.11 -4.24
C ILE A 76 -4.90 14.63 -4.17
N ASP A 77 -4.70 15.33 -5.28
CA ASP A 77 -4.89 16.78 -5.39
C ASP A 77 -6.37 17.21 -5.31
N ARG A 78 -7.31 16.26 -5.39
CA ARG A 78 -8.74 16.52 -5.17
C ARG A 78 -9.11 16.61 -3.69
N LEU A 79 -8.24 16.12 -2.80
CA LEU A 79 -8.45 16.25 -1.36
C LEU A 79 -8.38 17.72 -0.94
N LYS A 80 -9.32 18.13 -0.10
CA LYS A 80 -9.40 19.50 0.43
C LYS A 80 -9.68 19.47 1.93
N PRO A 81 -9.16 20.47 2.68
CA PRO A 81 -9.64 20.71 4.03
C PRO A 81 -11.17 20.87 4.07
N GLY A 82 -11.81 20.37 5.13
CA GLY A 82 -13.26 20.33 5.31
C GLY A 82 -13.96 19.10 4.70
N MET A 83 -13.27 18.27 3.92
CA MET A 83 -13.87 17.05 3.37
C MET A 83 -14.00 15.97 4.45
N ALA A 84 -15.19 15.39 4.55
CA ALA A 84 -15.42 14.16 5.31
C ALA A 84 -14.92 12.96 4.51
N VAL A 85 -14.06 12.16 5.14
CA VAL A 85 -13.44 10.99 4.53
C VAL A 85 -13.41 9.82 5.52
N ARG A 86 -13.50 8.61 4.98
CA ARG A 86 -13.08 7.37 5.62
C ARG A 86 -11.66 7.06 5.18
N ALA A 87 -10.77 6.85 6.13
CA ALA A 87 -9.38 6.49 5.86
C ALA A 87 -9.04 5.17 6.55
N CYS A 88 -8.27 4.34 5.84
CA CYS A 88 -7.61 3.18 6.44
C CYS A 88 -6.18 3.56 6.79
N VAL A 89 -5.85 3.49 8.07
CA VAL A 89 -4.60 3.96 8.63
C VAL A 89 -3.86 2.83 9.33
N PHE A 90 -2.53 2.91 9.37
CA PHE A 90 -1.68 1.97 10.09
C PHE A 90 -0.47 2.71 10.66
N ASP A 91 0.15 2.15 11.68
CA ASP A 91 1.42 2.66 12.20
C ASP A 91 2.58 1.92 11.52
N ASP A 92 3.50 2.66 10.93
CA ASP A 92 4.74 2.14 10.37
C ASP A 92 5.92 2.92 10.95
N ARG A 93 6.74 2.25 11.76
CA ARG A 93 7.93 2.82 12.41
C ARG A 93 7.66 4.13 13.18
N GLY A 94 6.51 4.23 13.84
CA GLY A 94 6.10 5.43 14.61
C GLY A 94 5.47 6.53 13.75
N ARG A 95 5.25 6.27 12.46
CA ARG A 95 4.55 7.15 11.54
C ARG A 95 3.18 6.58 11.21
N ARG A 96 2.13 7.36 11.49
CA ARG A 96 0.77 7.05 11.04
C ARG A 96 0.66 7.22 9.54
N SER A 97 0.60 6.12 8.82
CA SER A 97 0.51 6.08 7.37
C SER A 97 -0.91 5.74 6.96
N ILE A 98 -1.32 6.19 5.78
CA ILE A 98 -2.64 5.94 5.23
C ILE A 98 -2.49 4.95 4.08
N ALA A 99 -3.22 3.85 4.15
CA ALA A 99 -3.25 2.83 3.10
C ALA A 99 -4.26 3.17 2.00
N TRP A 100 -5.38 3.81 2.34
CA TRP A 100 -6.36 4.31 1.38
C TRP A 100 -7.27 5.38 2.00
N ILE A 101 -7.89 6.21 1.16
CA ILE A 101 -8.86 7.23 1.55
C ILE A 101 -10.07 7.16 0.63
N LYS A 102 -11.26 7.27 1.21
CA LYS A 102 -12.51 7.38 0.49
C LYS A 102 -13.32 8.56 1.02
N GLY A 103 -13.73 9.46 0.15
CA GLY A 103 -14.72 10.50 0.43
C GLY A 103 -15.86 10.42 -0.58
N ASN A 104 -16.76 11.39 -0.54
CA ASN A 104 -17.90 11.43 -1.46
C ASN A 104 -17.46 11.56 -2.93
N ASP A 105 -16.45 12.39 -3.18
CA ASP A 105 -16.01 12.75 -4.54
C ASP A 105 -14.61 12.20 -4.90
N VAL A 106 -13.98 11.45 -3.99
CA VAL A 106 -12.61 10.97 -4.14
C VAL A 106 -12.45 9.56 -3.60
N ALA A 107 -11.81 8.70 -4.40
CA ALA A 107 -11.57 7.31 -4.05
C ALA A 107 -10.09 6.99 -4.33
N ILE A 108 -9.27 7.12 -3.30
CA ILE A 108 -7.85 6.82 -3.35
C ILE A 108 -7.66 5.37 -2.88
N ALA A 109 -7.70 4.44 -3.83
CA ALA A 109 -7.62 3.00 -3.60
C ALA A 109 -6.24 2.56 -3.06
N PRO A 110 -6.19 1.48 -2.26
CA PRO A 110 -4.92 0.95 -1.76
C PRO A 110 -4.02 0.44 -2.87
N TYR A 111 -2.74 0.29 -2.54
CA TYR A 111 -1.76 -0.33 -3.42
C TYR A 111 -2.27 -1.65 -4.02
N ASN A 112 -2.31 -1.74 -5.35
CA ASN A 112 -2.87 -2.90 -6.05
C ASN A 112 -1.85 -4.04 -6.17
N VAL A 113 -1.79 -4.86 -5.12
CA VAL A 113 -0.95 -6.06 -5.06
C VAL A 113 -1.30 -7.07 -6.15
N VAL A 114 -2.56 -7.10 -6.61
CA VAL A 114 -3.02 -8.07 -7.62
C VAL A 114 -2.49 -7.74 -9.01
N ARG A 115 -2.44 -6.46 -9.38
CA ARG A 115 -1.85 -6.00 -10.66
C ARG A 115 -0.34 -6.25 -10.70
N GLN A 116 0.34 -6.05 -9.56
CA GLN A 116 1.75 -6.42 -9.40
C GLN A 116 1.95 -7.93 -9.59
N LYS A 117 1.11 -8.74 -8.93
CA LYS A 117 1.17 -10.21 -8.99
C LYS A 117 0.92 -10.74 -10.41
N SER A 118 -0.05 -10.21 -11.15
CA SER A 118 -0.32 -10.66 -12.52
C SER A 118 0.82 -10.29 -13.47
N SER A 119 1.41 -9.10 -13.33
CA SER A 119 2.60 -8.70 -14.10
C SER A 119 3.80 -9.60 -13.81
N ASN A 120 4.01 -9.97 -12.54
CA ASN A 120 5.10 -10.83 -12.12
C ASN A 120 4.92 -12.28 -12.62
N VAL A 121 3.69 -12.80 -12.62
CA VAL A 121 3.37 -14.12 -13.18
C VAL A 121 3.56 -14.12 -14.70
N SER A 122 3.16 -13.06 -15.39
CA SER A 122 3.41 -12.93 -16.83
C SER A 122 4.91 -12.92 -17.14
N LEU A 123 5.71 -12.18 -16.36
CA LEU A 123 7.18 -12.20 -16.47
C LEU A 123 7.77 -13.59 -16.27
N LEU A 124 7.26 -14.36 -15.29
CA LEU A 124 7.69 -15.74 -15.06
C LEU A 124 7.39 -16.64 -16.26
N ILE A 125 6.20 -16.51 -16.84
CA ILE A 125 5.80 -17.26 -18.05
C ILE A 125 6.74 -16.93 -19.21
N TRP A 126 7.00 -15.64 -19.46
CA TRP A 126 7.95 -15.21 -20.49
C TRP A 126 9.37 -15.71 -20.25
N ALA A 127 9.86 -15.61 -19.02
CA ALA A 127 11.17 -16.13 -18.64
C ALA A 127 11.26 -17.66 -18.85
N SER A 128 10.21 -18.40 -18.51
CA SER A 128 10.13 -19.85 -18.75
C SER A 128 10.11 -20.19 -20.23
N CYS A 129 9.38 -19.43 -21.06
CA CYS A 129 9.34 -19.63 -22.51
C CYS A 129 10.71 -19.37 -23.15
N ILE A 130 11.38 -18.28 -22.76
CA ILE A 130 12.73 -17.94 -23.25
C ILE A 130 13.73 -19.03 -22.82
N PHE A 131 13.62 -19.53 -21.59
CA PHE A 131 14.47 -20.61 -21.11
C PHE A 131 14.27 -21.91 -21.89
N MET A 132 13.02 -22.32 -22.15
CA MET A 132 12.72 -23.50 -22.97
C MET A 132 13.22 -23.35 -24.40
N LEU A 133 13.07 -22.17 -25.01
CA LEU A 133 13.62 -21.89 -26.34
C LEU A 133 15.15 -21.96 -26.35
N SER A 134 15.81 -21.48 -25.30
CA SER A 134 17.27 -21.57 -25.15
C SER A 134 17.73 -23.02 -25.07
N LEU A 135 17.04 -23.87 -24.30
CA LEU A 135 17.33 -25.31 -24.23
C LEU A 135 17.16 -26.04 -25.57
N LEU A 136 16.15 -25.65 -26.36
CA LEU A 136 15.92 -26.21 -27.70
C LEU A 136 17.03 -25.83 -28.69
N ILE A 137 17.52 -24.58 -28.61
CA ILE A 137 18.64 -24.09 -29.42
C ILE A 137 19.94 -24.79 -29.01
N ASP A 138 20.18 -24.97 -27.71
CA ASP A 138 21.37 -25.67 -27.20
C ASP A 138 21.41 -27.14 -27.61
N GLY A 139 20.26 -27.81 -27.65
CA GLY A 139 20.15 -29.19 -28.16
C GLY A 139 20.52 -29.32 -29.64
N ALA A 140 20.26 -28.29 -30.45
CA ALA A 140 20.69 -28.23 -31.84
C ALA A 140 22.17 -27.85 -31.99
N ALA A 141 22.68 -26.93 -31.16
CA ALA A 141 24.08 -26.50 -31.14
C ALA A 141 25.07 -27.60 -30.70
N PHE A 142 24.62 -28.53 -29.83
CA PHE A 142 25.41 -29.69 -29.43
C PHE A 142 25.72 -30.65 -30.59
N LYS A 143 24.80 -30.78 -31.56
CA LYS A 143 25.00 -31.60 -32.76
C LYS A 143 25.90 -30.96 -33.80
N SER A 144 26.11 -29.65 -33.75
CA SER A 144 26.89 -28.88 -34.74
C SER A 144 28.30 -28.49 -34.26
N GLY A 145 28.74 -28.94 -33.09
CA GLY A 145 30.08 -28.67 -32.56
C GLY A 145 30.21 -27.37 -31.75
N TRP A 146 29.11 -26.68 -31.47
CA TRP A 146 29.07 -25.42 -30.72
C TRP A 146 28.77 -25.61 -29.22
N ALA A 147 29.11 -26.78 -28.67
CA ALA A 147 28.76 -27.20 -27.30
C ALA A 147 29.22 -26.19 -26.21
N PHE A 148 30.36 -25.53 -26.40
CA PHE A 148 30.85 -24.51 -25.46
C PHE A 148 29.94 -23.27 -25.42
N VAL A 149 29.46 -22.81 -26.59
CA VAL A 149 28.54 -21.67 -26.68
C VAL A 149 27.18 -22.03 -26.08
N GLY A 150 26.71 -23.26 -26.27
CA GLY A 150 25.50 -23.74 -25.64
C GLY A 150 25.60 -23.80 -24.10
N ALA A 151 26.73 -24.30 -23.57
CA ALA A 151 26.95 -24.34 -22.13
C ALA A 151 26.94 -22.94 -21.48
N VAL A 152 27.55 -21.94 -22.12
CA VAL A 152 27.54 -20.54 -21.65
C VAL A 152 26.12 -19.97 -21.69
N THR A 153 25.35 -20.24 -22.75
CA THR A 153 23.98 -19.76 -22.92
C THR A 153 23.05 -20.33 -21.84
N LEU A 154 23.21 -21.62 -21.53
CA LEU A 154 22.46 -22.29 -20.48
C LEU A 154 22.76 -21.72 -19.09
N VAL A 155 24.02 -21.43 -18.78
CA VAL A 155 24.41 -20.80 -17.50
C VAL A 155 23.81 -19.40 -17.37
N VAL A 156 23.87 -18.59 -18.43
CA VAL A 156 23.23 -17.26 -18.46
C VAL A 156 21.72 -17.37 -18.27
N GLY A 157 21.08 -18.36 -18.91
CA GLY A 157 19.66 -18.67 -18.76
C GLY A 157 19.29 -19.00 -17.31
N ILE A 158 20.06 -19.86 -16.64
CA ILE A 158 19.84 -20.22 -15.23
C ILE A 158 19.98 -19.00 -14.32
N ILE A 159 21.04 -18.20 -14.50
CA ILE A 159 21.26 -16.99 -13.68
C ILE A 159 20.13 -15.98 -13.89
N SER A 160 19.69 -15.78 -15.13
CA SER A 160 18.59 -14.89 -15.47
C SER A 160 17.26 -15.36 -14.86
N LEU A 161 17.00 -16.67 -14.88
CA LEU A 161 15.80 -17.27 -14.29
C LEU A 161 15.83 -17.20 -12.75
N LEU A 162 16.99 -17.44 -12.13
CA LEU A 162 17.20 -17.28 -10.70
C LEU A 162 17.03 -15.81 -10.27
N GLY A 163 17.55 -14.87 -11.06
CA GLY A 163 17.37 -13.44 -10.84
C GLY A 163 15.91 -13.02 -10.97
N THR A 164 15.17 -13.59 -11.93
CA THR A 164 13.72 -13.36 -12.08
C THR A 164 12.95 -13.92 -10.90
N LEU A 165 13.27 -15.12 -10.44
CA LEU A 165 12.66 -15.73 -9.25
C LEU A 165 12.95 -14.94 -7.98
N LEU A 166 14.18 -14.48 -7.79
CA LEU A 166 14.59 -13.63 -6.67
C LEU A 166 13.89 -12.26 -6.72
N ALA A 167 13.75 -11.67 -7.90
CA ALA A 167 12.99 -10.43 -8.08
C ALA A 167 11.53 -10.65 -7.68
N ILE A 168 10.89 -11.74 -8.13
CA ILE A 168 9.49 -12.07 -7.80
C ILE A 168 9.33 -12.36 -6.30
N ALA A 169 10.27 -13.08 -5.67
CA ALA A 169 10.26 -13.38 -4.25
C ALA A 169 10.56 -12.13 -3.38
N GLY A 170 11.47 -11.27 -3.82
CA GLY A 170 11.72 -9.96 -3.20
C GLY A 170 10.53 -9.00 -3.33
N LEU A 171 9.74 -9.16 -4.40
CA LEU A 171 8.46 -8.48 -4.65
C LEU A 171 7.25 -9.15 -4.00
N SER A 172 7.44 -10.21 -3.20
CA SER A 172 6.40 -10.83 -2.38
C SER A 172 6.01 -9.90 -1.20
N GLU A 173 5.59 -8.68 -1.50
CA GLU A 173 5.10 -7.67 -0.55
C GLU A 173 3.98 -8.21 0.35
N LEU A 174 3.26 -9.26 -0.08
CA LEU A 174 2.23 -9.97 0.68
C LEU A 174 2.75 -10.61 1.98
N VAL A 175 4.00 -11.05 2.00
CA VAL A 175 4.62 -11.63 3.20
C VAL A 175 5.27 -10.55 4.05
N PHE A 176 5.78 -9.48 3.42
CA PHE A 176 6.55 -8.45 4.10
C PHE A 176 5.71 -7.28 4.65
N ARG A 177 4.46 -7.08 4.19
CA ARG A 177 3.57 -6.00 4.65
C ARG A 177 2.13 -6.49 4.86
N PRO A 178 1.83 -7.20 5.97
CA PRO A 178 0.49 -7.68 6.28
C PRO A 178 -0.56 -6.55 6.32
N GLN A 179 -0.14 -5.33 6.68
CA GLN A 179 -0.99 -4.13 6.70
C GLN A 179 -1.58 -3.81 5.31
N ARG A 180 -0.84 -4.05 4.22
CA ARG A 180 -1.34 -3.80 2.86
C ARG A 180 -2.44 -4.78 2.47
N ARG A 181 -2.30 -6.05 2.86
CA ARG A 181 -3.31 -7.07 2.64
C ARG A 181 -4.59 -6.74 3.40
N GLU A 182 -4.50 -6.43 4.68
CA GLU A 182 -5.66 -6.03 5.49
C GLU A 182 -6.35 -4.78 4.92
N ALA A 183 -5.55 -3.79 4.48
CA ALA A 183 -6.10 -2.59 3.86
C ALA A 183 -6.87 -2.91 2.58
N GLN A 184 -6.37 -3.83 1.76
CA GLN A 184 -7.02 -4.26 0.53
C GLN A 184 -8.31 -5.06 0.80
N GLU A 185 -8.30 -5.94 1.80
CA GLU A 185 -9.50 -6.67 2.24
C GLU A 185 -10.58 -5.66 2.71
N LYS A 186 -10.22 -4.71 3.58
CA LYS A 186 -11.15 -3.67 4.05
C LYS A 186 -11.68 -2.80 2.92
N TRP A 187 -10.87 -2.51 1.90
CA TRP A 187 -11.32 -1.75 0.73
C TRP A 187 -12.40 -2.50 -0.07
N GLN A 188 -12.29 -3.83 -0.22
CA GLN A 188 -13.26 -4.63 -0.97
C GLN A 188 -14.62 -4.70 -0.28
N TYR A 189 -14.66 -4.66 1.05
CA TYR A 189 -15.90 -4.68 1.83
C TYR A 189 -16.52 -3.29 2.03
N GLU A 190 -15.84 -2.22 1.61
CA GLU A 190 -16.31 -0.86 1.82
C GLU A 190 -17.41 -0.46 0.81
N PRO A 191 -18.59 0.02 1.24
CA PRO A 191 -19.67 0.44 0.34
C PRO A 191 -19.21 1.47 -0.67
N ALA A 192 -19.72 1.38 -1.91
CA ALA A 192 -19.30 2.23 -3.04
C ALA A 192 -19.40 3.73 -2.74
N SER A 193 -20.43 4.15 -2.01
CA SER A 193 -20.65 5.52 -1.55
C SER A 193 -20.26 5.67 -0.08
N PHE A 194 -19.46 6.70 0.23
CA PHE A 194 -19.28 7.13 1.61
C PHE A 194 -20.50 7.96 2.03
N THR A 195 -21.07 7.67 3.20
CA THR A 195 -22.11 8.50 3.81
C THR A 195 -21.61 8.86 5.19
N ALA A 196 -21.14 10.10 5.35
CA ALA A 196 -20.74 10.59 6.66
C ALA A 196 -21.98 10.64 7.55
N GLU A 197 -22.03 9.79 8.59
CA GLU A 197 -22.99 10.00 9.67
C GLU A 197 -22.62 11.33 10.34
N ARG A 198 -23.48 12.34 10.16
CA ARG A 198 -23.43 13.56 10.96
C ARG A 198 -23.74 13.17 12.41
N SER A 199 -22.70 12.94 13.18
CA SER A 199 -22.78 13.04 14.64
C SER A 199 -23.04 14.51 14.97
N ASN A 200 -24.31 14.91 15.04
CA ASN A 200 -24.70 16.17 15.68
C ASN A 200 -24.38 16.02 17.17
N GLY A 201 -23.24 16.58 17.58
CA GLY A 201 -22.84 16.78 18.98
C GLY A 201 -22.73 18.27 19.26
#